data_AF-A0A4Y7TH68-F1
#
_entry.id   AF-A0A4Y7TH68-F1
#
_cell.length_a   1.000
_cell.length_b   1.000
_cell.length_c   1.000
_cell.angle_alpha   90.00
_cell.angle_beta   90.00
_cell.angle_gamma   90.00
#
_symmetry.space_group_name_H-M   'P 1'
#
loop_
_entity.id
_entity.type
_entity.pdbx_description
1 polymer ?
#
loop_
_entity_poly.entity_id
_entity_poly.type
_entity_poly.pdbx_seq_one_letter_code
_entity_poly.pdbx_strand_id
1 'polypeptide(L)'
;MSLEQHRHIAQAMPVAATAKAISPESGLGKPDATAKRQALLVKNYADAFTDTHGVVGGAPFMYKTGPSWPQRRHGPEAHPYLREMRPVSHAHPIHASWDGVVKNIDAHFMGVGMPLTVVAGLAYGNRGDKESFCELIVVLGLPPTHFEFCNIKAAADYAQKVILTDAGFPEIQVAVREWEVHLNYTGPKLPSLNWADAGNIAEFRHPFTSNPGLAVALLNRESFEGTIGAYFGIGNDRDVVLGLTCCHVASPGRASMGLSVADAAANHEDIIAIGSGAYEAGIAAITERIRTLQEVIVSGKRTIERWKRRLHDGKEDPATGAEKINDAQSEVQRATKNMDALESLHSWITDHLSLREQRHIGRVYCAERIDASSKDPTSAYTVDWAFVQLNQDAFKGPEFTGNQVYIGGMGREEYRNLMFPCVADRGGYEYPLDGLLQISGYVPESEMLNPTQRGPDGKPQMPVIKNGRTTGTTVGWLNGLKALTRHYQIEGVKKEFKTMETTIVPYGGWRDAFSAGGDSGAAILDRDGRFVALLTGGGGMNGETDITFATPAYELLPRIKELVPGADLLPAVPRE
;
A
#
# COMPACT_ATOMS: atom_id res chain seq x y z
N MET A 1 48.53 -10.87 -37.18
CA MET A 1 49.92 -10.96 -36.70
C MET A 1 49.91 -10.77 -35.20
N SER A 2 49.86 -11.89 -34.47
CA SER A 2 50.86 -12.38 -33.47
C SER A 2 50.79 -11.62 -32.12
N LEU A 3 50.37 -12.25 -31.00
CA LEU A 3 51.20 -13.04 -30.05
C LEU A 3 52.46 -12.25 -29.66
N GLU A 4 52.83 -11.94 -28.40
CA GLU A 4 52.69 -12.58 -27.08
C GLU A 4 53.28 -11.55 -26.05
N GLN A 5 52.86 -11.42 -24.78
CA GLN A 5 53.59 -11.96 -23.61
C GLN A 5 52.91 -11.58 -22.25
N HIS A 6 52.41 -12.60 -21.54
CA HIS A 6 52.59 -13.00 -20.12
C HIS A 6 52.59 -12.01 -18.90
N ARG A 7 51.54 -12.18 -18.07
CA ARG A 7 51.45 -12.55 -16.61
C ARG A 7 52.14 -11.76 -15.46
N HIS A 8 51.26 -11.45 -14.48
CA HIS A 8 51.39 -11.44 -13.00
C HIS A 8 52.06 -10.25 -12.26
N ILE A 9 51.26 -9.60 -11.39
CA ILE A 9 51.36 -9.46 -9.91
C ILE A 9 50.71 -8.11 -9.54
N ALA A 10 49.57 -8.14 -8.84
CA ALA A 10 49.05 -6.99 -8.10
C ALA A 10 49.02 -7.35 -6.61
N GLN A 11 49.91 -6.71 -5.85
CA GLN A 11 50.03 -6.82 -4.41
C GLN A 11 48.91 -6.02 -3.73
N ALA A 12 48.25 -6.66 -2.76
CA ALA A 12 47.47 -6.00 -1.73
C ALA A 12 48.33 -5.83 -0.48
N MET A 13 48.32 -4.65 0.14
CA MET A 13 48.75 -4.43 1.52
C MET A 13 47.90 -3.36 2.21
N PRO A 14 47.83 -3.38 3.56
CA PRO A 14 46.60 -3.16 4.33
C PRO A 14 46.57 -1.81 5.05
N VAL A 15 45.39 -1.38 5.51
CA VAL A 15 45.28 -0.28 6.49
C VAL A 15 44.44 -0.73 7.67
N ALA A 16 45.09 -0.68 8.83
CA ALA A 16 44.60 -1.04 10.14
C ALA A 16 43.58 -0.01 10.67
N ALA A 17 42.51 -0.50 11.30
CA ALA A 17 41.62 0.31 12.11
C ALA A 17 42.06 0.25 13.57
N THR A 18 42.46 1.41 14.10
CA THR A 18 42.89 1.65 15.47
C THR A 18 41.70 1.62 16.43
N ALA A 19 41.76 0.74 17.43
CA ALA A 19 40.85 0.73 18.56
C ALA A 19 41.08 1.96 19.46
N LYS A 20 40.00 2.66 19.85
CA LYS A 20 40.00 3.61 20.95
C LYS A 20 38.97 3.16 21.98
N ALA A 21 39.46 2.85 23.17
CA ALA A 21 38.71 2.35 24.31
C ALA A 21 37.69 3.38 24.82
N ILE A 22 36.49 2.91 25.14
CA ILE A 22 35.52 3.57 26.02
C ILE A 22 35.27 2.60 27.17
N SER A 23 35.50 3.09 28.39
CA SER A 23 35.35 2.37 29.65
C SER A 23 33.88 2.06 29.98
N PRO A 24 33.59 1.03 30.79
CA PRO A 24 32.24 0.50 30.97
C PRO A 24 31.61 0.99 32.27
N GLU A 25 30.56 1.82 32.22
CA GLU A 25 29.61 1.90 33.34
C GLU A 25 28.15 2.08 32.88
N SER A 26 27.34 1.11 33.33
CA SER A 26 25.90 1.16 33.56
C SER A 26 24.92 1.21 32.37
N GLY A 27 24.36 0.04 32.06
CA GLY A 27 23.21 -0.13 31.17
C GLY A 27 22.91 -1.59 30.81
N LEU A 28 22.88 -2.49 31.80
CA LEU A 28 22.56 -3.91 31.64
C LEU A 28 21.10 -4.12 31.18
N GLY A 29 20.92 -4.68 29.97
CA GLY A 29 19.60 -5.06 29.42
C GLY A 29 19.65 -6.12 28.30
N LYS A 30 19.74 -7.41 28.71
CA LYS A 30 19.40 -8.68 28.01
C LYS A 30 19.99 -9.05 26.62
N PRO A 31 21.19 -9.66 26.58
CA PRO A 31 21.63 -10.61 25.53
C PRO A 31 21.38 -12.10 25.86
N ASP A 32 20.82 -12.43 27.02
CA ASP A 32 20.96 -13.75 27.66
C ASP A 32 19.86 -14.77 27.30
N ALA A 33 18.64 -14.34 27.01
CA ALA A 33 17.50 -15.25 26.80
C ALA A 33 17.54 -16.00 25.45
N THR A 34 17.93 -15.31 24.36
CA THR A 34 17.98 -15.88 23.01
C THR A 34 19.10 -16.90 22.86
N ALA A 35 20.30 -16.59 23.38
CA ALA A 35 21.43 -17.51 23.38
C ALA A 35 21.14 -18.77 24.22
N LYS A 36 20.49 -18.61 25.39
CA LYS A 36 20.02 -19.73 26.22
C LYS A 36 19.01 -20.61 25.49
N ARG A 37 18.06 -20.02 24.76
CA ARG A 37 17.06 -20.77 23.97
C ARG A 37 17.70 -21.54 22.82
N GLN A 38 18.63 -20.93 22.09
CA GLN A 38 19.37 -21.61 21.02
C GLN A 38 20.21 -22.77 21.56
N ALA A 39 20.93 -22.56 22.67
CA ALA A 39 21.70 -23.61 23.33
C ALA A 39 20.80 -24.77 23.83
N LEU A 40 19.61 -24.45 24.34
CA LEU A 40 18.63 -25.45 24.77
C LEU A 40 18.07 -26.26 23.59
N LEU A 41 17.81 -25.62 22.46
CA LEU A 41 17.37 -26.30 21.23
C LEU A 41 18.44 -27.26 20.71
N VAL A 42 19.71 -26.84 20.65
CA VAL A 42 20.83 -27.72 20.24
C VAL A 42 21.04 -28.86 21.25
N LYS A 43 20.88 -28.58 22.56
CA LYS A 43 20.97 -29.61 23.61
C LYS A 43 19.88 -30.68 23.45
N ASN A 44 18.66 -30.26 23.11
CA ASN A 44 17.52 -31.15 22.94
C ASN A 44 17.56 -31.88 21.59
N TYR A 45 18.02 -31.20 20.54
CA TYR A 45 18.17 -31.74 19.20
C TYR A 45 19.39 -31.13 18.51
N ALA A 46 20.47 -31.91 18.41
CA ALA A 46 21.77 -31.42 17.94
C ALA A 46 21.76 -30.83 16.52
N ASP A 47 20.86 -31.33 15.66
CA ASP A 47 20.76 -30.93 14.25
C ASP A 47 19.72 -29.80 14.01
N ALA A 48 19.18 -29.19 15.08
CA ALA A 48 18.09 -28.21 15.04
C ALA A 48 18.27 -27.10 14.00
N PHE A 49 19.49 -26.56 13.88
CA PHE A 49 19.82 -25.47 12.97
C PHE A 49 20.48 -25.94 11.67
N THR A 50 21.09 -27.13 11.65
CA THR A 50 21.78 -27.66 10.46
C THR A 50 20.79 -28.29 9.48
N ASP A 51 19.67 -28.82 9.97
CA ASP A 51 18.62 -29.41 9.14
C ASP A 51 17.71 -28.36 8.46
N THR A 52 17.73 -27.11 8.93
CA THR A 52 16.99 -26.00 8.29
C THR A 52 17.89 -24.87 7.77
N HIS A 53 19.22 -25.07 7.80
CA HIS A 53 20.18 -24.05 7.40
C HIS A 53 19.94 -23.60 5.95
N GLY A 54 19.77 -22.29 5.72
CA GLY A 54 19.54 -21.73 4.38
C GLY A 54 18.08 -21.70 3.92
N VAL A 55 17.13 -22.23 4.70
CA VAL A 55 15.69 -22.04 4.46
C VAL A 55 15.30 -20.59 4.78
N VAL A 56 14.52 -19.96 3.90
CA VAL A 56 14.17 -18.52 3.96
C VAL A 56 13.64 -18.08 5.33
N GLY A 57 12.76 -18.87 5.94
CA GLY A 57 12.16 -18.53 7.24
C GLY A 57 13.06 -18.77 8.46
N GLY A 58 14.24 -19.37 8.29
CA GLY A 58 15.28 -19.49 9.33
C GLY A 58 14.95 -20.25 10.62
N ALA A 59 13.70 -20.68 10.86
CA ALA A 59 13.34 -21.33 12.11
C ALA A 59 13.91 -22.75 12.21
N PRO A 60 14.52 -23.11 13.35
CA PRO A 60 15.07 -24.45 13.57
C PRO A 60 13.98 -25.49 13.79
N PHE A 61 14.32 -26.77 13.56
CA PHE A 61 13.51 -27.85 14.11
C PHE A 61 13.74 -27.94 15.63
N MET A 62 12.63 -28.05 16.37
CA MET A 62 12.67 -28.35 17.80
C MET A 62 12.96 -29.84 18.05
N TYR A 63 12.48 -30.69 17.13
CA TYR A 63 12.74 -32.12 17.13
C TYR A 63 12.49 -32.69 15.73
N LYS A 64 13.22 -33.74 15.36
CA LYS A 64 12.99 -34.52 14.15
C LYS A 64 13.19 -36.00 14.46
N THR A 65 12.31 -36.84 13.93
CA THR A 65 12.46 -38.30 13.99
C THR A 65 13.37 -38.81 12.86
N GLY A 66 13.84 -40.04 13.01
CA GLY A 66 14.70 -40.69 12.02
C GLY A 66 16.18 -40.24 12.08
N PRO A 67 16.99 -40.67 11.10
CA PRO A 67 18.43 -40.44 11.11
C PRO A 67 18.79 -38.97 10.85
N SER A 68 19.98 -38.57 11.30
CA SER A 68 20.57 -37.27 10.91
C SER A 68 20.69 -37.17 9.39
N TRP A 69 20.34 -36.02 8.84
CA TRP A 69 20.52 -35.76 7.42
C TRP A 69 22.01 -35.59 7.06
N PRO A 70 22.38 -35.68 5.76
CA PRO A 70 23.77 -35.56 5.33
C PRO A 70 24.41 -34.25 5.81
N GLN A 71 25.60 -34.33 6.40
CA GLN A 71 26.35 -33.19 6.94
C GLN A 71 27.82 -33.23 6.54
N ARG A 72 28.42 -32.07 6.28
CA ARG A 72 29.87 -31.92 6.03
C ARG A 72 30.58 -31.69 7.37
N ARG A 73 31.06 -32.75 8.00
CA ARG A 73 31.61 -32.70 9.37
C ARG A 73 33.14 -32.50 9.44
N HIS A 74 33.86 -32.62 8.33
CA HIS A 74 35.33 -32.60 8.32
C HIS A 74 35.92 -31.88 7.09
N GLY A 75 37.09 -31.26 7.27
CA GLY A 75 37.87 -30.62 6.21
C GLY A 75 37.53 -29.14 5.95
N PRO A 76 38.25 -28.49 5.01
CA PRO A 76 38.02 -27.09 4.64
C PRO A 76 36.63 -26.81 4.01
N GLU A 77 35.85 -27.86 3.73
CA GLU A 77 34.49 -27.79 3.19
C GLU A 77 33.39 -28.01 4.25
N ALA A 78 33.73 -27.96 5.55
CA ALA A 78 32.81 -28.21 6.68
C ALA A 78 31.77 -27.08 6.93
N HIS A 79 31.23 -26.50 5.86
CA HIS A 79 30.10 -25.58 5.92
C HIS A 79 28.78 -26.37 5.86
N PRO A 80 27.73 -25.95 6.59
CA PRO A 80 26.43 -26.62 6.50
C PRO A 80 25.84 -26.53 5.09
N TYR A 81 25.10 -27.55 4.66
CA TYR A 81 24.37 -27.51 3.39
C TYR A 81 23.30 -26.41 3.45
N LEU A 82 23.17 -25.64 2.36
CA LEU A 82 22.01 -24.77 2.15
C LEU A 82 20.82 -25.66 1.78
N ARG A 83 19.92 -25.86 2.72
CA ARG A 83 18.69 -26.65 2.57
C ARG A 83 17.65 -25.84 1.82
N GLU A 84 16.84 -26.53 1.04
CA GLU A 84 15.65 -25.99 0.40
C GLU A 84 14.48 -26.95 0.54
N MET A 85 13.31 -26.36 0.82
CA MET A 85 12.04 -27.09 0.81
C MET A 85 11.60 -27.30 -0.64
N ARG A 86 11.07 -28.48 -0.93
CA ARG A 86 10.63 -28.90 -2.26
C ARG A 86 9.23 -29.51 -2.20
N PRO A 87 8.48 -29.49 -3.31
CA PRO A 87 7.20 -30.19 -3.38
C PRO A 87 7.40 -31.71 -3.28
N VAL A 88 6.45 -32.38 -2.63
CA VAL A 88 6.34 -33.85 -2.64
C VAL A 88 5.81 -34.27 -4.02
N SER A 89 6.35 -35.37 -4.57
CA SER A 89 5.91 -35.89 -5.86
C SER A 89 4.42 -36.25 -5.85
N HIS A 90 3.68 -35.90 -6.90
CA HIS A 90 2.28 -36.32 -7.11
C HIS A 90 2.12 -37.85 -7.22
N ALA A 91 3.20 -38.58 -7.48
CA ALA A 91 3.19 -40.04 -7.55
C ALA A 91 3.39 -40.73 -6.18
N HIS A 92 3.60 -39.98 -5.09
CA HIS A 92 3.86 -40.58 -3.79
C HIS A 92 2.62 -41.36 -3.28
N PRO A 93 2.73 -42.63 -2.86
CA PRO A 93 1.56 -43.44 -2.51
C PRO A 93 0.72 -42.90 -1.34
N ILE A 94 1.31 -42.08 -0.47
CA ILE A 94 0.61 -41.45 0.66
C ILE A 94 -0.58 -40.56 0.26
N HIS A 95 -0.63 -40.06 -0.98
CA HIS A 95 -1.74 -39.20 -1.43
C HIS A 95 -3.11 -39.83 -1.17
N ALA A 96 -3.22 -41.17 -1.25
CA ALA A 96 -4.47 -41.89 -0.99
C ALA A 96 -4.93 -41.88 0.47
N SER A 97 -4.01 -41.70 1.44
CA SER A 97 -4.29 -41.73 2.88
C SER A 97 -3.97 -40.43 3.61
N TRP A 98 -3.44 -39.43 2.90
CA TRP A 98 -2.94 -38.17 3.46
C TRP A 98 -3.96 -37.44 4.34
N ASP A 99 -5.20 -37.28 3.87
CA ASP A 99 -6.24 -36.60 4.65
C ASP A 99 -6.55 -37.28 5.98
N GLY A 100 -6.51 -38.62 6.00
CA GLY A 100 -6.68 -39.41 7.23
C GLY A 100 -5.50 -39.26 8.18
N VAL A 101 -4.27 -39.30 7.64
CA VAL A 101 -3.04 -39.08 8.39
C VAL A 101 -3.05 -37.70 9.05
N VAL A 102 -3.36 -36.65 8.29
CA VAL A 102 -3.41 -35.27 8.79
C VAL A 102 -4.41 -35.13 9.94
N LYS A 103 -5.64 -35.65 9.77
CA LYS A 103 -6.68 -35.58 10.81
C LYS A 103 -6.28 -36.32 12.08
N ASN A 104 -5.66 -37.48 11.96
CA ASN A 104 -5.22 -38.27 13.11
C ASN A 104 -4.08 -37.59 13.86
N ILE A 105 -3.12 -36.98 13.13
CA ILE A 105 -2.04 -36.21 13.73
C ILE A 105 -2.59 -35.00 14.48
N ASP A 106 -3.46 -34.22 13.84
CA ASP A 106 -4.09 -33.06 14.46
C ASP A 106 -4.87 -33.44 15.72
N ALA A 107 -5.72 -34.47 15.65
CA ALA A 107 -6.49 -34.97 16.78
C ALA A 107 -5.59 -35.42 17.95
N HIS A 108 -4.45 -36.08 17.66
CA HIS A 108 -3.49 -36.47 18.67
C HIS A 108 -2.86 -35.25 19.36
N PHE A 109 -2.37 -34.30 18.58
CA PHE A 109 -1.72 -33.09 19.09
C PHE A 109 -2.68 -32.20 19.89
N MET A 110 -3.93 -32.09 19.44
CA MET A 110 -5.03 -31.49 20.20
C MET A 110 -5.26 -32.20 21.54
N GLY A 111 -5.30 -33.54 21.54
CA GLY A 111 -5.53 -34.35 22.74
C GLY A 111 -4.44 -34.24 23.80
N VAL A 112 -3.19 -33.97 23.39
CA VAL A 112 -2.05 -33.77 24.31
C VAL A 112 -1.80 -32.29 24.65
N GLY A 113 -2.71 -31.39 24.27
CA GLY A 113 -2.64 -29.96 24.61
C GLY A 113 -1.57 -29.17 23.84
N MET A 114 -1.18 -29.64 22.65
CA MET A 114 -0.24 -28.98 21.76
C MET A 114 -0.89 -28.72 20.39
N PRO A 115 -1.89 -27.81 20.30
CA PRO A 115 -2.59 -27.55 19.05
C PRO A 115 -1.62 -27.14 17.94
N LEU A 116 -1.74 -27.78 16.77
CA LEU A 116 -0.89 -27.50 15.63
C LEU A 116 -1.44 -26.30 14.85
N THR A 117 -0.53 -25.49 14.30
CA THR A 117 -0.85 -24.44 13.34
C THR A 117 -0.87 -24.96 11.91
N VAL A 118 -0.08 -26.00 11.62
CA VAL A 118 0.00 -26.64 10.30
C VAL A 118 0.48 -28.09 10.39
N VAL A 119 -0.05 -28.95 9.52
CA VAL A 119 0.49 -30.28 9.21
C VAL A 119 0.83 -30.29 7.72
N ALA A 120 2.12 -30.30 7.38
CA ALA A 120 2.56 -30.20 5.98
C ALA A 120 3.40 -31.41 5.56
N GLY A 121 3.12 -31.97 4.38
CA GLY A 121 4.00 -32.92 3.70
C GLY A 121 4.96 -32.17 2.80
N LEU A 122 6.27 -32.27 3.07
CA LEU A 122 7.31 -31.54 2.33
C LEU A 122 8.43 -32.49 1.91
N ALA A 123 9.12 -32.16 0.82
CA ALA A 123 10.39 -32.77 0.45
C ALA A 123 11.54 -31.81 0.79
N TYR A 124 12.76 -32.33 0.94
CA TYR A 124 13.96 -31.54 1.18
C TYR A 124 15.11 -31.94 0.25
N GLY A 125 15.80 -30.93 -0.26
CA GLY A 125 17.02 -31.06 -1.05
C GLY A 125 18.09 -30.06 -0.59
N ASN A 126 19.28 -30.14 -1.20
CA ASN A 126 20.27 -29.09 -1.07
C ASN A 126 20.17 -28.16 -2.27
N ARG A 127 20.32 -26.86 -2.03
CA ARG A 127 20.31 -25.84 -3.07
C ARG A 127 21.40 -26.13 -4.09
N GLY A 128 20.99 -26.25 -5.36
CA GLY A 128 21.86 -26.57 -6.49
C GLY A 128 21.92 -28.06 -6.86
N ASP A 129 21.48 -28.97 -5.98
CA ASP A 129 21.36 -30.39 -6.32
C ASP A 129 20.05 -30.63 -7.09
N LYS A 130 20.01 -31.57 -8.04
CA LYS A 130 18.76 -31.90 -8.75
C LYS A 130 17.82 -32.81 -7.94
N GLU A 131 18.40 -33.71 -7.16
CA GLU A 131 17.66 -34.74 -6.42
C GLU A 131 17.35 -34.28 -4.99
N SER A 132 16.21 -34.70 -4.47
CA SER A 132 15.84 -34.48 -3.07
C SER A 132 16.47 -35.59 -2.24
N PHE A 133 17.19 -35.26 -1.16
CA PHE A 133 17.73 -36.28 -0.27
C PHE A 133 16.65 -36.84 0.68
N CYS A 134 15.52 -36.12 0.81
CA CYS A 134 14.33 -36.54 1.54
C CYS A 134 13.11 -36.28 0.66
N GLU A 135 12.50 -37.34 0.15
CA GLU A 135 11.36 -37.25 -0.78
C GLU A 135 10.05 -36.87 -0.08
N LEU A 136 9.93 -37.16 1.22
CA LEU A 136 8.81 -36.76 2.07
C LEU A 136 9.21 -36.77 3.56
N ILE A 137 8.85 -35.69 4.24
CA ILE A 137 8.83 -35.51 5.69
C ILE A 137 7.53 -34.80 6.07
N VAL A 138 6.91 -35.22 7.18
CA VAL A 138 5.79 -34.48 7.77
C VAL A 138 6.36 -33.40 8.69
N VAL A 139 6.09 -32.14 8.38
CA VAL A 139 6.49 -31.00 9.21
C VAL A 139 5.27 -30.48 9.96
N LEU A 140 5.38 -30.46 11.28
CA LEU A 140 4.35 -30.04 12.22
C LEU A 140 4.71 -28.66 12.77
N GLY A 141 3.80 -27.71 12.57
CA GLY A 141 3.91 -26.35 13.07
C GLY A 141 3.26 -26.23 14.45
N LEU A 142 4.02 -25.80 15.45
CA LEU A 142 3.49 -25.34 16.73
C LEU A 142 3.49 -23.80 16.77
N PRO A 143 2.54 -23.17 17.49
CA PRO A 143 2.62 -21.75 17.76
C PRO A 143 3.90 -21.44 18.55
N PRO A 144 4.42 -20.19 18.56
CA PRO A 144 5.59 -19.79 19.34
C PRO A 144 5.26 -19.67 20.84
N THR A 145 4.79 -20.78 21.40
CA THR A 145 4.47 -20.99 22.81
C THR A 145 5.46 -22.01 23.37
N HIS A 146 5.82 -21.86 24.65
CA HIS A 146 6.79 -22.77 25.27
C HIS A 146 6.14 -24.12 25.60
N PHE A 147 6.49 -25.16 24.84
CA PHE A 147 6.14 -26.56 25.15
C PHE A 147 7.38 -27.32 25.66
N GLU A 148 7.16 -28.26 26.57
CA GLU A 148 8.25 -29.10 27.07
C GLU A 148 8.77 -30.06 25.99
N PHE A 149 10.09 -30.16 25.85
CA PHE A 149 10.72 -30.97 24.81
C PHE A 149 10.31 -32.45 24.87
N CYS A 150 10.16 -33.03 26.07
CA CYS A 150 9.70 -34.42 26.24
C CYS A 150 8.31 -34.64 25.61
N ASN A 151 7.40 -33.67 25.73
CA ASN A 151 6.06 -33.75 25.16
C ASN A 151 6.10 -33.61 23.64
N ILE A 152 6.85 -32.62 23.12
CA ILE A 152 7.09 -32.45 21.67
C ILE A 152 7.64 -33.74 21.07
N LYS A 153 8.66 -34.32 21.70
CA LYS A 153 9.30 -35.55 21.26
C LYS A 153 8.33 -36.73 21.28
N ALA A 154 7.60 -36.93 22.38
CA ALA A 154 6.66 -38.04 22.52
C ALA A 154 5.53 -37.97 21.48
N ALA A 155 4.96 -36.78 21.23
CA ALA A 155 3.91 -36.60 20.24
C ALA A 155 4.40 -36.80 18.80
N ALA A 156 5.60 -36.31 18.48
CA ALA A 156 6.23 -36.55 17.17
C ALA A 156 6.57 -38.04 16.97
N ASP A 157 7.09 -38.72 18.01
CA ASP A 157 7.33 -40.16 17.99
C ASP A 157 6.03 -40.95 17.78
N TYR A 158 4.92 -40.55 18.40
CA TYR A 158 3.61 -41.18 18.23
C TYR A 158 3.07 -40.98 16.80
N ALA A 159 3.17 -39.75 16.27
CA ALA A 159 2.79 -39.46 14.89
C ALA A 159 3.56 -40.33 13.88
N GLN A 160 4.86 -40.54 14.09
CA GLN A 160 5.64 -41.44 13.24
C GLN A 160 5.30 -42.92 13.47
N LYS A 161 5.45 -43.41 14.71
CA LYS A 161 5.49 -44.85 15.00
C LYS A 161 4.12 -45.50 15.04
N VAL A 162 3.07 -44.71 15.23
CA VAL A 162 1.69 -45.19 15.29
C VAL A 162 0.94 -44.71 14.04
N ILE A 163 0.74 -43.40 13.89
CA ILE A 163 -0.17 -42.87 12.87
C ILE A 163 0.35 -43.13 11.45
N LEU A 164 1.62 -42.82 11.18
CA LEU A 164 2.22 -43.08 9.86
C LEU A 164 2.44 -44.58 9.61
N THR A 165 2.80 -45.36 10.63
CA THR A 165 2.87 -46.83 10.52
C THR A 165 1.53 -47.46 10.17
N ASP A 166 0.45 -47.06 10.84
CA ASP A 166 -0.91 -47.56 10.59
C ASP A 166 -1.41 -47.17 9.18
N ALA A 167 -0.94 -46.03 8.66
CA ALA A 167 -1.18 -45.61 7.29
C ALA A 167 -0.30 -46.33 6.24
N GLY A 168 0.63 -47.18 6.67
CA GLY A 168 1.52 -47.96 5.81
C GLY A 168 2.85 -47.30 5.44
N PHE A 169 3.23 -46.22 6.13
CA PHE A 169 4.44 -45.42 5.83
C PHE A 169 5.35 -45.20 7.05
N PRO A 170 5.85 -46.27 7.70
CA PRO A 170 6.67 -46.17 8.92
C PRO A 170 8.02 -45.44 8.70
N GLU A 171 8.48 -45.33 7.46
CA GLU A 171 9.74 -44.70 7.07
C GLU A 171 9.69 -43.17 7.02
N ILE A 172 8.50 -42.57 6.93
CA ILE A 172 8.34 -41.13 6.83
C ILE A 172 8.75 -40.47 8.15
N GLN A 173 9.59 -39.45 8.04
CA GLN A 173 10.06 -38.69 9.20
C GLN A 173 9.02 -37.65 9.62
N VAL A 174 9.07 -37.24 10.89
CA VAL A 174 8.27 -36.16 11.45
C VAL A 174 9.21 -35.12 12.04
N ALA A 175 9.09 -33.87 11.61
CA ALA A 175 9.78 -32.73 12.19
C ALA A 175 8.77 -31.81 12.88
N VAL A 176 9.16 -31.22 14.01
CA VAL A 176 8.38 -30.21 14.70
C VAL A 176 9.15 -28.90 14.74
N ARG A 177 8.50 -27.79 14.41
CA ARG A 177 9.06 -26.44 14.51
C ARG A 177 8.00 -25.44 14.91
N GLU A 178 8.46 -24.28 15.35
CA GLU A 178 7.58 -23.13 15.44
C GLU A 178 7.21 -22.66 14.05
N TRP A 179 5.91 -22.44 13.85
CA TRP A 179 5.34 -22.04 12.58
C TRP A 179 4.05 -21.27 12.85
N GLU A 180 3.99 -20.02 12.38
CA GLU A 180 2.75 -19.24 12.37
C GLU A 180 2.12 -19.29 10.98
N VAL A 181 0.81 -19.55 10.92
CA VAL A 181 0.03 -19.42 9.69
C VAL A 181 -0.67 -18.08 9.74
N HIS A 182 -0.13 -17.11 9.03
CA HIS A 182 -0.80 -15.81 8.87
C HIS A 182 -1.87 -15.95 7.78
N LEU A 183 -3.14 -15.87 8.17
CA LEU A 183 -4.24 -15.68 7.23
C LEU A 183 -4.32 -14.22 6.73
N ASN A 184 -3.62 -13.32 7.42
CA ASN A 184 -3.66 -11.88 7.17
C ASN A 184 -2.37 -11.45 6.46
N TYR A 185 -2.47 -11.11 5.18
CA TYR A 185 -1.66 -10.04 4.63
C TYR A 185 -2.18 -8.75 5.29
N THR A 186 -1.67 -8.43 6.48
CA THR A 186 -1.97 -7.14 7.11
C THR A 186 -1.51 -6.06 6.15
N GLY A 187 -2.44 -5.23 5.69
CA GLY A 187 -2.10 -4.20 4.73
C GLY A 187 -1.15 -3.17 5.34
N PRO A 188 -0.47 -2.34 4.52
CA PRO A 188 0.36 -1.30 5.07
C PRO A 188 -0.52 -0.39 5.93
N LYS A 189 -0.10 -0.15 7.17
CA LYS A 189 -0.69 0.90 7.99
C LYS A 189 -0.20 2.23 7.43
N LEU A 190 -0.93 2.72 6.42
CA LEU A 190 -0.62 3.99 5.77
C LEU A 190 -0.63 5.11 6.82
N PRO A 191 0.38 5.99 6.84
CA PRO A 191 0.43 7.10 7.78
C PRO A 191 -0.76 8.02 7.59
N SER A 192 -1.20 8.70 8.63
CA SER A 192 -2.16 9.78 8.47
C SER A 192 -1.52 11.06 7.95
N LEU A 193 -2.35 11.91 7.36
CA LEU A 193 -2.09 13.33 7.25
C LEU A 193 -2.21 13.97 8.65
N ASN A 194 -1.19 13.81 9.49
CA ASN A 194 -1.09 14.54 10.75
C ASN A 194 -0.31 15.84 10.53
N TRP A 195 -0.99 16.97 10.64
CA TRP A 195 -0.39 18.30 10.52
C TRP A 195 0.37 18.74 11.79
N ALA A 196 0.17 18.04 12.91
CA ALA A 196 0.95 18.26 14.14
C ALA A 196 2.36 17.67 14.05
N ASP A 197 2.64 16.85 13.02
CA ASP A 197 3.97 16.28 12.80
C ASP A 197 5.00 17.36 12.44
N ALA A 198 6.27 17.02 12.58
CA ALA A 198 7.34 17.96 12.27
C ALA A 198 7.32 18.35 10.78
N GLY A 199 7.24 19.65 10.50
CA GLY A 199 7.43 20.21 9.17
C GLY A 199 6.13 20.36 8.38
N ASN A 200 6.14 21.22 7.37
CA ASN A 200 5.01 21.40 6.45
C ASN A 200 5.26 20.56 5.19
N ILE A 201 4.92 19.26 5.26
CA ILE A 201 5.21 18.26 4.23
C ILE A 201 3.96 17.48 3.78
N ALA A 202 2.76 17.96 4.11
CA ALA A 202 1.51 17.25 3.85
C ALA A 202 1.32 16.87 2.37
N GLU A 203 1.72 17.74 1.45
CA GLU A 203 1.67 17.50 0.00
C GLU A 203 2.49 16.27 -0.43
N PHE A 204 3.64 16.05 0.20
CA PHE A 204 4.54 14.92 -0.10
C PHE A 204 4.12 13.64 0.63
N ARG A 205 3.41 13.80 1.76
CA ARG A 205 2.90 12.66 2.53
C ARG A 205 1.60 12.12 1.95
N HIS A 206 0.69 12.98 1.51
CA HIS A 206 -0.65 12.64 1.03
C HIS A 206 -0.69 11.41 0.10
N PRO A 207 0.18 11.28 -0.93
CA PRO A 207 0.17 10.13 -1.84
C PRO A 207 0.35 8.78 -1.14
N PHE A 208 0.86 8.77 0.09
CA PHE A 208 1.15 7.59 0.90
C PHE A 208 0.16 7.41 2.06
N THR A 209 -0.96 8.12 2.07
CA THR A 209 -1.97 8.07 3.16
C THR A 209 -3.25 7.37 2.74
N SER A 210 -4.12 7.07 3.70
CA SER A 210 -5.44 6.46 3.47
C SER A 210 -6.55 7.48 3.16
N ASN A 211 -6.21 8.74 2.88
CA ASN A 211 -7.18 9.74 2.45
C ASN A 211 -7.64 9.48 1.00
N PRO A 212 -8.91 9.76 0.63
CA PRO A 212 -9.33 9.64 -0.75
C PRO A 212 -8.47 10.51 -1.68
N GLY A 213 -8.23 10.02 -2.89
CA GLY A 213 -7.07 10.40 -3.70
C GLY A 213 -5.93 9.37 -3.62
N LEU A 214 -6.06 8.32 -2.79
CA LEU A 214 -5.13 7.21 -2.71
C LEU A 214 -5.02 6.48 -4.07
N ALA A 215 -3.80 6.43 -4.60
CA ALA A 215 -3.45 5.63 -5.77
C ALA A 215 -3.65 4.14 -5.49
N VAL A 216 -4.22 3.40 -6.44
CA VAL A 216 -4.43 1.95 -6.35
C VAL A 216 -4.17 1.24 -7.67
N ALA A 217 -3.80 -0.04 -7.59
CA ALA A 217 -3.65 -0.91 -8.75
C ALA A 217 -3.93 -2.37 -8.38
N LEU A 218 -4.14 -3.22 -9.38
CA LEU A 218 -4.10 -4.67 -9.19
C LEU A 218 -2.67 -5.13 -8.90
N LEU A 219 -2.51 -6.06 -7.95
CA LEU A 219 -1.21 -6.63 -7.56
C LEU A 219 -0.45 -7.24 -8.76
N ASN A 220 -1.17 -7.82 -9.72
CA ASN A 220 -0.58 -8.44 -10.92
C ASN A 220 -0.46 -7.49 -12.12
N ARG A 221 -0.92 -6.23 -12.00
CA ARG A 221 -0.90 -5.20 -13.04
C ARG A 221 -0.60 -3.82 -12.43
N GLU A 222 0.52 -3.71 -11.74
CA GLU A 222 0.86 -2.55 -10.90
C GLU A 222 1.01 -1.22 -11.64
N SER A 223 1.20 -1.27 -12.97
CA SER A 223 1.28 -0.08 -13.84
C SER A 223 -0.09 0.43 -14.29
N PHE A 224 -1.16 -0.35 -14.09
CA PHE A 224 -2.54 0.05 -14.37
C PHE A 224 -3.14 0.67 -13.12
N GLU A 225 -2.89 1.96 -12.96
CA GLU A 225 -3.23 2.69 -11.76
C GLU A 225 -4.55 3.46 -11.91
N GLY A 226 -5.24 3.60 -10.80
CA GLY A 226 -6.36 4.50 -10.62
C GLY A 226 -6.33 5.11 -9.23
N THR A 227 -7.48 5.62 -8.81
CA THR A 227 -7.66 6.35 -7.56
C THR A 227 -8.84 5.78 -6.77
N ILE A 228 -8.70 5.63 -5.45
CA ILE A 228 -9.86 5.48 -4.56
C ILE A 228 -10.44 6.87 -4.31
N GLY A 229 -11.67 7.09 -4.75
CA GLY A 229 -12.35 8.39 -4.64
C GLY A 229 -13.16 8.57 -3.36
N ALA A 230 -13.68 7.49 -2.80
CA ALA A 230 -14.49 7.53 -1.58
C ALA A 230 -14.50 6.18 -0.87
N TYR A 231 -14.81 6.19 0.41
CA TYR A 231 -14.98 5.01 1.25
C TYR A 231 -16.45 4.83 1.65
N PHE A 232 -16.88 3.57 1.69
CA PHE A 232 -18.22 3.13 2.08
C PHE A 232 -18.13 2.13 3.22
N GLY A 233 -19.17 2.08 4.05
CA GLY A 233 -19.30 1.13 5.15
C GLY A 233 -20.50 0.22 4.94
N ILE A 234 -20.38 -1.04 5.35
CA ILE A 234 -21.49 -2.01 5.42
C ILE A 234 -21.58 -2.56 6.84
N GLY A 235 -22.81 -2.71 7.35
CA GLY A 235 -23.12 -3.24 8.67
C GLY A 235 -23.39 -2.16 9.71
N ASN A 236 -24.01 -2.54 10.84
CA ASN A 236 -24.46 -1.62 11.88
C ASN A 236 -23.29 -0.84 12.52
N ASP A 237 -22.11 -1.47 12.61
CA ASP A 237 -20.86 -0.86 13.11
C ASP A 237 -19.83 -0.63 11.99
N ARG A 238 -20.25 -0.71 10.71
CA ARG A 238 -19.37 -0.62 9.53
C ARG A 238 -18.25 -1.66 9.60
N ASP A 239 -18.66 -2.90 9.82
CA ASP A 239 -17.79 -4.06 9.90
C ASP A 239 -16.91 -4.21 8.67
N VAL A 240 -17.40 -3.78 7.50
CA VAL A 240 -16.65 -3.81 6.25
C VAL A 240 -16.46 -2.39 5.72
N VAL A 241 -15.22 -2.04 5.42
CA VAL A 241 -14.85 -0.80 4.74
C VAL A 241 -14.57 -1.11 3.27
N LEU A 242 -15.23 -0.39 2.38
CA LEU A 242 -15.09 -0.53 0.93
C LEU A 242 -14.48 0.76 0.34
N GLY A 243 -13.49 0.64 -0.54
CA GLY A 243 -12.99 1.74 -1.37
C GLY A 243 -13.67 1.75 -2.74
N LEU A 244 -14.25 2.88 -3.12
CA LEU A 244 -14.86 3.11 -4.43
C LEU A 244 -13.78 3.54 -5.45
N THR A 245 -13.74 2.85 -6.60
CA THR A 245 -12.91 3.21 -7.76
C THR A 245 -13.60 2.76 -9.06
N CYS A 246 -12.95 2.89 -10.21
CA CYS A 246 -13.49 2.42 -11.50
C CYS A 246 -13.35 0.89 -11.67
N CYS A 247 -14.25 0.30 -12.46
CA CYS A 247 -14.16 -1.12 -12.82
C CYS A 247 -12.91 -1.39 -13.67
N HIS A 248 -12.59 -0.52 -14.62
CA HIS A 248 -11.38 -0.68 -15.45
C HIS A 248 -10.07 -0.55 -14.65
N VAL A 249 -10.13 -0.03 -13.42
CA VAL A 249 -8.99 0.03 -12.49
C VAL A 249 -8.92 -1.24 -11.66
N ALA A 250 -10.01 -1.57 -10.96
CA ALA A 250 -10.02 -2.68 -10.00
C ALA A 250 -10.10 -4.06 -10.67
N SER A 251 -10.75 -4.18 -11.83
CA SER A 251 -10.91 -5.46 -12.55
C SER A 251 -10.89 -5.29 -14.08
N PRO A 252 -9.81 -4.73 -14.67
CA PRO A 252 -9.68 -4.55 -16.12
C PRO A 252 -9.90 -5.84 -16.93
N GLY A 253 -9.47 -6.98 -16.41
CA GLY A 253 -9.65 -8.29 -17.07
C GLY A 253 -11.11 -8.74 -17.18
N ARG A 254 -12.01 -8.14 -16.40
CA ARG A 254 -13.44 -8.49 -16.33
C ARG A 254 -14.36 -7.32 -16.64
N ALA A 255 -13.83 -6.23 -17.19
CA ALA A 255 -14.61 -5.04 -17.54
C ALA A 255 -15.89 -5.35 -18.36
N SER A 256 -15.88 -6.32 -19.28
CA SER A 256 -17.07 -6.73 -20.06
C SER A 256 -18.04 -7.67 -19.36
N MET A 257 -17.68 -8.29 -18.24
CA MET A 257 -18.53 -9.25 -17.55
C MET A 257 -19.00 -8.71 -16.20
N GLY A 258 -18.23 -7.80 -15.61
CA GLY A 258 -18.34 -7.48 -14.20
C GLY A 258 -17.84 -8.62 -13.34
N LEU A 259 -17.96 -8.42 -12.03
CA LEU A 259 -17.62 -9.37 -10.99
C LEU A 259 -18.65 -9.20 -9.86
N SER A 260 -19.54 -10.18 -9.70
CA SER A 260 -20.50 -10.18 -8.61
C SER A 260 -19.80 -10.36 -7.27
N VAL A 261 -20.46 -10.06 -6.14
CA VAL A 261 -19.90 -10.30 -4.80
C VAL A 261 -19.51 -11.77 -4.59
N ALA A 262 -20.35 -12.69 -5.08
CA ALA A 262 -20.09 -14.13 -4.97
C ALA A 262 -18.88 -14.56 -5.83
N ASP A 263 -18.77 -14.02 -7.05
CA ASP A 263 -17.65 -14.33 -7.93
C ASP A 263 -16.34 -13.69 -7.42
N ALA A 264 -16.40 -12.49 -6.86
CA ALA A 264 -15.25 -11.82 -6.26
C ALA A 264 -14.71 -12.58 -5.04
N ALA A 265 -15.61 -13.13 -4.21
CA ALA A 265 -15.21 -13.98 -3.10
C ALA A 265 -14.45 -15.24 -3.56
N ALA A 266 -14.77 -15.75 -4.76
CA ALA A 266 -14.09 -16.91 -5.36
C ALA A 266 -12.83 -16.53 -6.18
N ASN A 267 -12.79 -15.35 -6.77
CA ASN A 267 -11.70 -14.85 -7.60
C ASN A 267 -10.93 -13.79 -6.81
N HIS A 268 -9.88 -14.20 -6.10
CA HIS A 268 -9.06 -13.34 -5.24
C HIS A 268 -8.20 -12.34 -6.04
N GLU A 269 -8.83 -11.31 -6.62
CA GLU A 269 -8.12 -10.19 -7.26
C GLU A 269 -7.64 -9.22 -6.18
N ASP A 270 -6.37 -9.34 -5.82
CA ASP A 270 -5.70 -8.52 -4.80
C ASP A 270 -5.39 -7.11 -5.33
N ILE A 271 -5.68 -6.10 -4.50
CA ILE A 271 -5.46 -4.69 -4.77
C ILE A 271 -4.34 -4.17 -3.86
N ILE A 272 -3.43 -3.41 -4.45
CA ILE A 272 -2.38 -2.69 -3.74
C ILE A 272 -2.66 -1.19 -3.71
N ALA A 273 -2.26 -0.54 -2.62
CA ALA A 273 -2.05 0.90 -2.58
C ALA A 273 -0.81 1.24 -3.40
N ILE A 274 -0.81 2.41 -4.04
CA ILE A 274 0.35 3.02 -4.68
C ILE A 274 0.99 2.04 -5.69
N GLY A 275 0.49 2.01 -6.91
CA GLY A 275 1.10 1.22 -7.97
C GLY A 275 2.53 1.69 -8.28
N SER A 276 3.17 1.02 -9.24
CA SER A 276 4.60 1.25 -9.52
C SER A 276 4.87 2.70 -9.94
N GLY A 277 4.00 3.28 -10.77
CA GLY A 277 4.16 4.64 -11.24
C GLY A 277 3.95 5.70 -10.15
N ALA A 278 2.94 5.53 -9.29
CA ALA A 278 2.68 6.46 -8.19
C ALA A 278 3.82 6.42 -7.15
N TYR A 279 4.37 5.23 -6.90
CA TYR A 279 5.50 5.06 -5.99
C TYR A 279 6.74 5.80 -6.49
N GLU A 280 7.13 5.56 -7.75
CA GLU A 280 8.28 6.21 -8.37
C GLU A 280 8.13 7.73 -8.40
N ALA A 281 6.93 8.23 -8.78
CA ALA A 281 6.64 9.65 -8.81
C ALA A 281 6.72 10.30 -7.42
N GLY A 282 6.18 9.64 -6.39
CA GLY A 282 6.23 10.14 -5.02
C GLY A 282 7.64 10.18 -4.44
N ILE A 283 8.45 9.13 -4.67
CA ILE A 283 9.88 9.10 -4.26
C ILE A 283 10.67 10.20 -4.98
N ALA A 284 10.44 10.38 -6.28
CA ALA A 284 11.09 11.44 -7.05
C ALA A 284 10.73 12.83 -6.52
N ALA A 285 9.45 13.09 -6.22
CA ALA A 285 8.99 14.36 -5.67
C ALA A 285 9.61 14.67 -4.30
N ILE A 286 9.67 13.69 -3.40
CA ILE A 286 10.31 13.84 -2.09
C ILE A 286 11.81 14.14 -2.24
N THR A 287 12.51 13.37 -3.07
CA THR A 287 13.95 13.52 -3.29
C THR A 287 14.29 14.90 -3.86
N GLU A 288 13.54 15.34 -4.87
CA GLU A 288 13.72 16.66 -5.47
C GLU A 288 13.44 17.79 -4.47
N ARG A 289 12.44 17.61 -3.60
CA ARG A 289 12.15 18.59 -2.56
C ARG A 289 13.26 18.67 -1.52
N ILE A 290 13.82 17.53 -1.08
CA ILE A 290 14.98 17.49 -0.19
C ILE A 290 16.15 18.28 -0.80
N ARG A 291 16.47 18.04 -2.08
CA ARG A 291 17.51 18.77 -2.81
C ARG A 291 17.28 20.28 -2.80
N THR A 292 16.04 20.70 -3.09
CA THR A 292 15.65 22.12 -3.05
C THR A 292 15.83 22.73 -1.65
N LEU A 293 15.46 22.01 -0.60
CA LEU A 293 15.61 22.48 0.78
C LEU A 293 17.08 22.59 1.20
N GLN A 294 17.94 21.68 0.75
CA GLN A 294 19.39 21.78 0.96
C GLN A 294 19.96 23.07 0.34
N GLU A 295 19.54 23.42 -0.87
CA GLU A 295 19.94 24.68 -1.53
C GLU A 295 19.47 25.91 -0.76
N VAL A 296 18.22 25.91 -0.28
CA VAL A 296 17.67 26.99 0.57
C VAL A 296 18.47 27.13 1.86
N ILE A 297 18.79 26.03 2.54
CA ILE A 297 19.60 26.04 3.78
C ILE A 297 21.00 26.64 3.52
N VAL A 298 21.66 26.21 2.43
CA VAL A 298 22.98 26.73 2.06
C VAL A 298 22.92 28.22 1.72
N SER A 299 21.92 28.64 0.94
CA SER A 299 21.71 30.04 0.57
C SER A 299 21.41 30.91 1.80
N GLY A 300 20.51 30.47 2.68
CA GLY A 300 20.15 31.17 3.91
C GLY A 300 21.35 31.34 4.85
N LYS A 301 22.18 30.30 5.04
CA LYS A 301 23.43 30.39 5.80
C LYS A 301 24.41 31.42 5.21
N ARG A 302 24.56 31.46 3.88
CA ARG A 302 25.39 32.48 3.21
C ARG A 302 24.82 33.89 3.40
N THR A 303 23.50 34.05 3.37
CA THR A 303 22.81 35.32 3.62
C THR A 303 23.07 35.81 5.05
N ILE A 304 22.94 34.94 6.05
CA ILE A 304 23.27 35.24 7.45
C ILE A 304 24.71 35.75 7.58
N GLU A 305 25.69 35.04 7.02
CA GLU A 305 27.10 35.43 7.10
C GLU A 305 27.44 36.71 6.29
N ARG A 306 26.70 36.99 5.21
CA ARG A 306 26.81 38.25 4.47
C ARG A 306 26.32 39.43 5.33
N TRP A 307 25.15 39.31 5.96
CA TRP A 307 24.58 40.40 6.76
C TRP A 307 25.37 40.65 8.05
N LYS A 308 25.86 39.59 8.73
CA LYS A 308 26.77 39.73 9.88
C LYS A 308 28.02 40.54 9.52
N ARG A 309 28.63 40.28 8.36
CA ARG A 309 29.80 41.05 7.88
C ARG A 309 29.46 42.51 7.59
N ARG A 310 28.31 42.79 6.95
CA ARG A 310 27.89 44.18 6.68
C ARG A 310 27.66 44.98 7.95
N LEU A 311 27.08 44.36 8.98
CA LEU A 311 26.91 44.95 10.30
C LEU A 311 28.26 45.23 10.98
N HIS A 312 29.16 44.25 10.95
CA HIS A 312 30.51 44.41 11.51
C HIS A 312 31.30 45.53 10.82
N ASP A 313 31.17 45.66 9.49
CA ASP A 313 31.83 46.69 8.69
C ASP A 313 31.19 48.08 8.81
N GLY A 314 30.10 48.23 9.58
CA GLY A 314 29.35 49.49 9.71
C GLY A 314 28.68 49.95 8.41
N LYS A 315 28.45 49.04 7.46
CA LYS A 315 27.89 49.33 6.13
C LYS A 315 26.36 49.24 6.09
N GLU A 316 25.72 49.02 7.24
CA GLU A 316 24.28 48.82 7.35
C GLU A 316 23.77 49.33 8.70
N ASP A 317 22.50 49.75 8.72
CA ASP A 317 21.78 50.03 9.95
C ASP A 317 21.60 48.75 10.82
N PRO A 318 21.87 48.80 12.14
CA PRO A 318 21.73 47.66 13.03
C PRO A 318 20.36 47.00 13.05
N ALA A 319 19.27 47.78 12.97
CA ALA A 319 17.92 47.23 13.02
C ALA A 319 17.60 46.44 11.74
N THR A 320 17.92 47.02 10.58
CA THR A 320 17.72 46.38 9.27
C THR A 320 18.55 45.10 9.13
N GLY A 321 19.82 45.14 9.55
CA GLY A 321 20.68 43.95 9.49
C GLY A 321 20.21 42.84 10.44
N ALA A 322 19.73 43.19 11.63
CA ALA A 322 19.18 42.22 12.58
C ALA A 322 17.90 41.54 12.04
N GLU A 323 16.99 42.32 11.45
CA GLU A 323 15.78 41.80 10.79
C GLU A 323 16.12 40.79 9.70
N LYS A 324 17.02 41.13 8.77
CA LYS A 324 17.42 40.22 7.67
C LYS A 324 18.12 38.96 8.15
N ILE A 325 18.88 39.04 9.24
CA ILE A 325 19.48 37.84 9.86
C ILE A 325 18.38 36.96 10.45
N ASN A 326 17.42 37.54 11.17
CA ASN A 326 16.32 36.80 11.79
C ASN A 326 15.41 36.13 10.74
N ASP A 327 15.10 36.83 9.64
CA ASP A 327 14.33 36.27 8.51
C ASP A 327 15.04 35.03 7.93
N ALA A 328 16.33 35.19 7.61
CA ALA A 328 17.13 34.10 7.03
C ALA A 328 17.33 32.95 8.02
N GLN A 329 17.46 33.22 9.32
CA GLN A 329 17.51 32.18 10.36
C GLN A 329 16.19 31.41 10.44
N SER A 330 15.06 32.10 10.41
CA SER A 330 13.73 31.49 10.44
C SER A 330 13.49 30.61 9.20
N GLU A 331 13.92 31.08 8.02
CA GLU A 331 13.84 30.31 6.78
C GLU A 331 14.71 29.05 6.84
N VAL A 332 15.98 29.17 7.30
CA VAL A 332 16.88 28.02 7.47
C VAL A 332 16.29 27.01 8.46
N GLN A 333 15.78 27.46 9.61
CA GLN A 333 15.17 26.57 10.60
C GLN A 333 13.96 25.81 10.03
N ARG A 334 13.07 26.52 9.32
CA ARG A 334 11.90 25.90 8.67
C ARG A 334 12.32 24.91 7.58
N ALA A 335 13.31 25.27 6.76
CA ALA A 335 13.80 24.39 5.71
C ALA A 335 14.46 23.13 6.27
N THR A 336 15.25 23.25 7.34
CA THR A 336 15.83 22.10 8.05
C THR A 336 14.75 21.20 8.63
N LYS A 337 13.75 21.76 9.34
CA LYS A 337 12.65 20.97 9.90
C LYS A 337 11.88 20.19 8.82
N ASN A 338 11.62 20.82 7.68
CA ASN A 338 10.93 20.16 6.56
C ASN A 338 11.82 19.09 5.90
N MET A 339 13.12 19.33 5.79
CA MET A 339 14.07 18.37 5.22
C MET A 339 14.16 17.11 6.07
N ASP A 340 14.36 17.25 7.39
CA ASP A 340 14.42 16.13 8.33
C ASP A 340 13.13 15.29 8.31
N ALA A 341 11.99 15.96 8.19
CA ALA A 341 10.69 15.31 8.09
C ALA A 341 10.51 14.53 6.77
N LEU A 342 10.99 15.09 5.65
CA LEU A 342 10.98 14.41 4.35
C LEU A 342 11.95 13.23 4.31
N GLU A 343 13.13 13.35 4.92
CA GLU A 343 14.08 12.24 5.05
C GLU A 343 13.49 11.11 5.89
N SER A 344 12.80 11.44 6.98
CA SER A 344 12.08 10.47 7.81
C SER A 344 10.95 9.79 7.05
N LEU A 345 10.15 10.55 6.29
CA LEU A 345 9.10 10.02 5.42
C LEU A 345 9.67 9.11 4.34
N HIS A 346 10.75 9.53 3.68
CA HIS A 346 11.43 8.75 2.64
C HIS A 346 11.95 7.41 3.18
N SER A 347 12.59 7.41 4.35
CA SER A 347 13.03 6.17 5.02
C SER A 347 11.84 5.27 5.28
N TRP A 348 10.77 5.82 5.87
CA TRP A 348 9.57 5.04 6.19
C TRP A 348 8.95 4.40 4.93
N ILE A 349 8.78 5.17 3.84
CA ILE A 349 8.25 4.66 2.57
C ILE A 349 9.15 3.53 2.04
N THR A 350 10.47 3.72 2.07
CA THR A 350 11.42 2.72 1.58
C THR A 350 11.35 1.44 2.41
N ASP A 351 11.21 1.55 3.73
CA ASP A 351 11.18 0.40 4.64
C ASP A 351 9.88 -0.40 4.57
N HIS A 352 8.75 0.26 4.26
CA HIS A 352 7.41 -0.33 4.38
C HIS A 352 6.67 -0.52 3.05
N LEU A 353 7.03 0.23 2.00
CA LEU A 353 6.26 0.27 0.74
C LEU A 353 7.10 -0.04 -0.51
N SER A 354 8.40 -0.36 -0.36
CA SER A 354 9.26 -0.69 -1.51
C SER A 354 8.83 -1.97 -2.23
N LEU A 355 8.39 -2.99 -1.49
CA LEU A 355 7.94 -4.25 -2.08
C LEU A 355 6.45 -4.19 -2.33
N ARG A 356 6.03 -4.58 -3.52
CA ARG A 356 4.61 -4.56 -3.89
C ARG A 356 3.72 -5.39 -2.97
N GLU A 357 4.24 -6.49 -2.44
CA GLU A 357 3.50 -7.37 -1.53
C GLU A 357 3.22 -6.69 -0.18
N GLN A 358 4.04 -5.70 0.21
CA GLN A 358 3.83 -4.87 1.40
C GLN A 358 2.76 -3.80 1.18
N ARG A 359 2.35 -3.56 -0.07
CA ARG A 359 1.37 -2.54 -0.43
C ARG A 359 -0.06 -3.08 -0.53
N HIS A 360 -0.29 -4.36 -0.24
CA HIS A 360 -1.62 -4.98 -0.30
C HIS A 360 -2.60 -4.29 0.65
N ILE A 361 -3.72 -3.77 0.14
CA ILE A 361 -4.72 -3.07 0.97
C ILE A 361 -6.07 -3.76 1.01
N GLY A 362 -6.28 -4.76 0.17
CA GLY A 362 -7.58 -5.39 0.05
C GLY A 362 -7.74 -6.19 -1.22
N ARG A 363 -9.01 -6.50 -1.53
CA ARG A 363 -9.40 -7.30 -2.69
C ARG A 363 -10.60 -6.68 -3.36
N VAL A 364 -10.78 -6.94 -4.65
CA VAL A 364 -12.03 -6.57 -5.33
C VAL A 364 -13.20 -7.22 -4.60
N TYR A 365 -14.18 -6.42 -4.19
CA TYR A 365 -15.41 -6.86 -3.53
C TYR A 365 -16.52 -7.11 -4.55
N CYS A 366 -16.66 -6.20 -5.50
CA CYS A 366 -17.48 -6.35 -6.69
C CYS A 366 -17.00 -5.34 -7.73
N ALA A 367 -17.31 -5.61 -8.99
CA ALA A 367 -17.11 -4.68 -10.08
C ALA A 367 -18.32 -4.76 -10.99
N GLU A 368 -18.93 -3.64 -11.31
CA GLU A 368 -20.03 -3.69 -12.26
C GLU A 368 -19.50 -3.67 -13.68
N ARG A 369 -20.12 -4.47 -14.55
CA ARG A 369 -19.78 -4.50 -15.97
C ARG A 369 -19.85 -3.10 -16.57
N ILE A 370 -18.81 -2.77 -17.34
CA ILE A 370 -18.78 -1.54 -18.13
C ILE A 370 -19.79 -1.61 -19.26
N ASP A 371 -20.83 -0.79 -19.17
CA ASP A 371 -21.91 -0.66 -20.15
C ASP A 371 -22.67 0.66 -19.97
N ALA A 372 -23.66 0.89 -20.83
CA ALA A 372 -24.66 1.93 -20.65
C ALA A 372 -25.64 1.56 -19.52
N SER A 373 -25.95 2.50 -18.62
CA SER A 373 -26.87 2.28 -17.49
C SER A 373 -28.31 2.00 -17.93
N SER A 374 -28.68 2.37 -19.16
CA SER A 374 -29.98 2.10 -19.75
C SER A 374 -29.87 1.81 -21.25
N LYS A 375 -30.94 1.29 -21.85
CA LYS A 375 -30.99 1.04 -23.30
C LYS A 375 -31.18 2.31 -24.13
N ASP A 376 -31.71 3.38 -23.54
CA ASP A 376 -31.88 4.65 -24.20
C ASP A 376 -30.56 5.45 -24.09
N PRO A 377 -29.85 5.71 -25.20
CA PRO A 377 -28.58 6.42 -25.17
C PRO A 377 -28.67 7.85 -24.62
N THR A 378 -29.87 8.45 -24.63
CA THR A 378 -30.09 9.85 -24.21
C THR A 378 -30.31 9.99 -22.71
N SER A 379 -30.59 8.87 -22.02
CA SER A 379 -30.70 8.80 -20.56
C SER A 379 -29.68 7.86 -19.92
N ALA A 380 -28.90 7.12 -20.71
CA ALA A 380 -27.88 6.21 -20.20
C ALA A 380 -26.61 6.96 -19.80
N TYR A 381 -26.02 6.59 -18.67
CA TYR A 381 -24.69 7.00 -18.24
C TYR A 381 -23.72 5.84 -18.33
N THR A 382 -22.41 6.13 -18.32
CA THR A 382 -21.41 5.07 -18.24
C THR A 382 -21.42 4.46 -16.86
N VAL A 383 -21.58 3.14 -16.84
CA VAL A 383 -21.37 2.31 -15.67
C VAL A 383 -19.90 1.93 -15.69
N ASP A 384 -19.13 2.40 -14.72
CA ASP A 384 -17.72 2.03 -14.59
C ASP A 384 -17.27 2.25 -13.14
N TRP A 385 -17.67 1.33 -12.27
CA TRP A 385 -17.36 1.40 -10.86
C TRP A 385 -17.12 0.02 -10.28
N ALA A 386 -16.33 -0.02 -9.22
CA ALA A 386 -16.02 -1.20 -8.44
C ALA A 386 -15.81 -0.83 -6.98
N PHE A 387 -16.05 -1.81 -6.11
CA PHE A 387 -15.62 -1.74 -4.72
C PHE A 387 -14.43 -2.64 -4.48
N VAL A 388 -13.50 -2.13 -3.67
CA VAL A 388 -12.41 -2.88 -3.06
C VAL A 388 -12.74 -3.07 -1.59
N GLN A 389 -12.84 -4.31 -1.12
CA GLN A 389 -12.93 -4.60 0.30
C GLN A 389 -11.55 -4.40 0.93
N LEU A 390 -11.47 -3.42 1.84
CA LEU A 390 -10.23 -3.01 2.46
C LEU A 390 -9.92 -3.83 3.71
N ASN A 391 -8.64 -4.06 3.95
CA ASN A 391 -8.13 -4.76 5.11
C ASN A 391 -8.41 -3.91 6.37
N GLN A 392 -9.12 -4.50 7.34
CA GLN A 392 -9.63 -3.75 8.50
C GLN A 392 -8.53 -3.18 9.39
N ASP A 393 -7.40 -3.85 9.49
CA ASP A 393 -6.25 -3.46 10.30
C ASP A 393 -5.56 -2.18 9.80
N ALA A 394 -5.69 -1.86 8.51
CA ALA A 394 -5.20 -0.61 7.93
C ALA A 394 -6.27 0.50 7.89
N PHE A 395 -7.54 0.14 7.70
CA PHE A 395 -8.64 1.10 7.47
C PHE A 395 -9.67 1.20 8.61
N LYS A 396 -9.33 0.69 9.81
CA LYS A 396 -10.03 0.96 11.08
C LYS A 396 -9.09 1.38 12.20
N GLY A 397 -7.83 1.66 11.89
CA GLY A 397 -6.86 2.19 12.84
C GLY A 397 -7.07 3.68 13.12
N PRO A 398 -6.41 4.24 14.14
CA PRO A 398 -6.56 5.66 14.53
C PRO A 398 -6.09 6.64 13.43
N GLU A 399 -5.29 6.17 12.49
CA GLU A 399 -4.77 6.97 11.37
C GLU A 399 -5.80 7.15 10.23
N PHE A 400 -6.83 6.31 10.16
CA PHE A 400 -7.85 6.37 9.10
C PHE A 400 -8.92 7.40 9.46
N THR A 401 -9.03 8.47 8.66
CA THR A 401 -9.97 9.57 8.94
C THR A 401 -11.24 9.54 8.11
N GLY A 402 -11.42 8.50 7.29
CA GLY A 402 -12.60 8.34 6.44
C GLY A 402 -12.55 9.22 5.20
N ASN A 403 -13.70 9.78 4.83
CA ASN A 403 -13.86 10.53 3.58
C ASN A 403 -13.40 12.00 3.66
N GLN A 404 -12.16 12.21 4.10
CA GLN A 404 -11.52 13.53 4.11
C GLN A 404 -10.55 13.66 2.93
N VAL A 405 -10.94 14.38 1.89
CA VAL A 405 -10.15 14.56 0.66
C VAL A 405 -9.11 15.67 0.86
N TYR A 406 -7.85 15.37 0.57
CA TYR A 406 -6.79 16.36 0.63
C TYR A 406 -6.88 17.37 -0.52
N ILE A 407 -7.07 18.63 -0.16
CA ILE A 407 -7.05 19.78 -1.07
C ILE A 407 -5.91 20.77 -0.72
N GLY A 408 -5.07 20.42 0.26
CA GLY A 408 -3.96 21.25 0.73
C GLY A 408 -2.86 21.53 -0.30
N GLY A 409 -2.84 20.80 -1.42
CA GLY A 409 -2.01 21.13 -2.58
C GLY A 409 -2.42 22.44 -3.27
N MET A 410 -3.54 23.03 -2.86
CA MET A 410 -4.04 24.33 -3.29
C MET A 410 -4.03 25.32 -2.12
N GLY A 411 -3.40 26.48 -2.32
CA GLY A 411 -3.30 27.51 -1.30
C GLY A 411 -4.66 28.12 -0.93
N ARG A 412 -4.79 28.68 0.29
CA ARG A 412 -6.04 29.29 0.77
C ARG A 412 -6.59 30.37 -0.15
N GLU A 413 -5.74 31.21 -0.71
CA GLU A 413 -6.17 32.27 -1.61
C GLU A 413 -6.60 31.74 -2.97
N GLU A 414 -5.87 30.75 -3.48
CA GLU A 414 -6.16 30.08 -4.74
C GLU A 414 -7.51 29.34 -4.66
N TYR A 415 -7.72 28.54 -3.60
CA TYR A 415 -8.98 27.85 -3.35
C TYR A 415 -10.16 28.82 -3.26
N ARG A 416 -10.03 29.92 -2.51
CA ARG A 416 -11.06 30.97 -2.47
C ARG A 416 -11.37 31.51 -3.87
N ASN A 417 -10.34 31.83 -4.64
CA ASN A 417 -10.51 32.48 -5.93
C ASN A 417 -11.12 31.53 -6.97
N LEU A 418 -10.81 30.23 -6.91
CA LEU A 418 -11.29 29.24 -7.86
C LEU A 418 -12.66 28.66 -7.47
N MET A 419 -12.90 28.36 -6.20
CA MET A 419 -14.17 27.78 -5.72
C MET A 419 -15.23 28.85 -5.37
N PHE A 420 -14.82 30.09 -5.13
CA PHE A 420 -15.70 31.24 -4.85
C PHE A 420 -15.33 32.46 -5.72
N PRO A 421 -15.41 32.32 -7.06
CA PRO A 421 -14.98 33.38 -7.97
C PRO A 421 -15.89 34.60 -7.92
N CYS A 422 -17.20 34.42 -7.70
CA CYS A 422 -18.12 35.54 -7.46
C CYS A 422 -17.96 36.09 -6.05
N VAL A 423 -17.67 37.40 -5.92
CA VAL A 423 -17.49 38.03 -4.59
C VAL A 423 -18.75 37.95 -3.73
N ALA A 424 -19.93 37.99 -4.33
CA ALA A 424 -21.21 37.86 -3.63
C ALA A 424 -21.37 36.50 -2.93
N ASP A 425 -20.72 35.45 -3.44
CA ASP A 425 -20.77 34.08 -2.91
C ASP A 425 -19.75 33.86 -1.78
N ARG A 426 -18.89 34.84 -1.47
CA ARG A 426 -17.83 34.69 -0.45
C ARG A 426 -18.33 34.86 0.98
N GLY A 427 -19.62 35.21 1.16
CA GLY A 427 -20.24 35.23 2.48
C GLY A 427 -20.28 33.82 3.05
N GLY A 428 -19.54 33.57 4.14
CA GLY A 428 -19.42 32.24 4.75
C GLY A 428 -18.30 31.37 4.18
N TYR A 429 -17.43 31.91 3.31
CA TYR A 429 -16.24 31.21 2.85
C TYR A 429 -15.34 30.82 4.03
N GLU A 430 -15.00 29.54 4.09
CA GLU A 430 -13.97 28.99 4.96
C GLU A 430 -13.09 28.04 4.16
N TYR A 431 -11.78 28.12 4.39
CA TYR A 431 -10.86 27.12 3.84
C TYR A 431 -10.92 25.88 4.73
N PRO A 432 -11.13 24.68 4.16
CA PRO A 432 -11.20 23.45 4.95
C PRO A 432 -10.01 23.32 5.91
N LEU A 433 -10.32 22.99 7.17
CA LEU A 433 -9.31 22.82 8.20
C LEU A 433 -8.27 21.80 7.72
N ASP A 434 -6.99 22.16 7.87
CA ASP A 434 -5.84 21.35 7.44
C ASP A 434 -5.80 21.02 5.93
N GLY A 435 -6.61 21.70 5.12
CA GLY A 435 -6.78 21.39 3.71
C GLY A 435 -7.48 20.04 3.48
N LEU A 436 -8.36 19.61 4.39
CA LEU A 436 -9.12 18.38 4.31
C LEU A 436 -10.60 18.66 4.09
N LEU A 437 -11.10 18.39 2.88
CA LEU A 437 -12.51 18.57 2.51
C LEU A 437 -13.29 17.27 2.76
N GLN A 438 -14.26 17.30 3.67
CA GLN A 438 -15.08 16.15 4.03
C GLN A 438 -16.16 15.85 2.98
N ILE A 439 -16.30 14.59 2.58
CA ILE A 439 -17.46 14.15 1.78
C ILE A 439 -18.70 14.11 2.68
N SER A 440 -19.69 14.95 2.41
CA SER A 440 -20.83 15.22 3.30
C SER A 440 -22.19 14.78 2.76
N GLY A 441 -22.24 14.26 1.53
CA GLY A 441 -23.46 13.86 0.83
C GLY A 441 -23.22 13.79 -0.67
N TYR A 442 -24.26 14.04 -1.46
CA TYR A 442 -24.16 14.14 -2.92
C TYR A 442 -25.02 15.28 -3.47
N VAL A 443 -24.70 15.73 -4.68
CA VAL A 443 -25.45 16.78 -5.36
C VAL A 443 -26.58 16.17 -6.21
N PRO A 444 -27.86 16.56 -6.02
CA PRO A 444 -28.97 16.03 -6.81
C PRO A 444 -28.97 16.58 -8.25
N GLU A 445 -29.59 15.84 -9.18
CA GLU A 445 -29.64 16.22 -10.61
C GLU A 445 -30.20 17.63 -10.81
N SER A 446 -31.27 18.00 -10.11
CA SER A 446 -31.91 19.30 -10.23
C SER A 446 -30.98 20.47 -9.92
N GLU A 447 -30.03 20.26 -8.99
CA GLU A 447 -29.05 21.27 -8.60
C GLU A 447 -27.82 21.27 -9.52
N MET A 448 -27.39 20.11 -10.02
CA MET A 448 -26.36 20.06 -11.07
C MET A 448 -26.80 20.79 -12.35
N LEU A 449 -28.08 20.69 -12.71
CA LEU A 449 -28.67 21.40 -13.85
C LEU A 449 -28.92 22.89 -13.56
N ASN A 450 -29.17 23.26 -12.30
CA ASN A 450 -29.48 24.62 -11.88
C ASN A 450 -28.66 25.01 -10.64
N PRO A 451 -27.34 25.23 -10.78
CA PRO A 451 -26.50 25.54 -9.64
C PRO A 451 -26.86 26.89 -9.02
N THR A 452 -26.86 26.95 -7.71
CA THR A 452 -26.99 28.22 -6.96
C THR A 452 -25.66 28.99 -6.90
N GLN A 453 -24.55 28.27 -7.05
CA GLN A 453 -23.18 28.78 -7.09
C GLN A 453 -22.95 29.62 -8.35
N ARG A 454 -22.06 30.61 -8.26
CA ARG A 454 -21.84 31.58 -9.35
C ARG A 454 -20.40 31.61 -9.85
N GLY A 455 -20.28 31.75 -11.16
CA GLY A 455 -19.04 32.02 -11.86
C GLY A 455 -18.50 33.44 -11.68
N PRO A 456 -17.33 33.75 -12.25
CA PRO A 456 -16.75 35.09 -12.25
C PRO A 456 -17.67 36.17 -12.87
N ASP A 457 -18.52 35.77 -13.83
CA ASP A 457 -19.49 36.66 -14.49
C ASP A 457 -20.83 36.78 -13.73
N GLY A 458 -20.92 36.15 -12.55
CA GLY A 458 -22.12 36.17 -11.70
C GLY A 458 -23.23 35.23 -12.14
N LYS A 459 -23.04 34.46 -13.23
CA LYS A 459 -24.01 33.48 -13.71
C LYS A 459 -23.94 32.17 -12.94
N PRO A 460 -25.05 31.40 -12.88
CA PRO A 460 -25.06 30.04 -12.34
C PRO A 460 -23.99 29.14 -12.96
N GLN A 461 -23.02 28.72 -12.16
CA GLN A 461 -21.94 27.80 -12.54
C GLN A 461 -21.45 27.04 -11.30
N MET A 462 -21.12 25.76 -11.45
CA MET A 462 -20.68 24.93 -10.33
C MET A 462 -19.17 24.64 -10.44
N PRO A 463 -18.32 25.31 -9.66
CA PRO A 463 -16.93 24.93 -9.53
C PRO A 463 -16.85 23.60 -8.79
N VAL A 464 -15.99 22.72 -9.27
CA VAL A 464 -15.78 21.38 -8.71
C VAL A 464 -14.31 21.13 -8.48
N ILE A 465 -13.99 20.33 -7.46
CA ILE A 465 -12.64 20.00 -7.03
C ILE A 465 -12.47 18.48 -6.90
N LYS A 466 -11.28 17.98 -7.18
CA LYS A 466 -10.91 16.58 -6.87
C LYS A 466 -9.49 16.49 -6.36
N ASN A 467 -9.14 15.33 -5.81
CA ASN A 467 -7.76 14.87 -5.66
C ASN A 467 -7.61 13.53 -6.37
N GLY A 468 -6.69 13.45 -7.34
CA GLY A 468 -6.43 12.23 -8.12
C GLY A 468 -4.95 11.84 -8.08
N ARG A 469 -4.66 10.55 -8.34
CA ARG A 469 -3.30 9.98 -8.32
C ARG A 469 -2.28 10.76 -9.16
N THR A 470 -2.67 11.28 -10.33
CA THR A 470 -1.73 11.86 -11.29
C THR A 470 -1.67 13.38 -11.20
N THR A 471 -2.81 14.05 -11.15
CA THR A 471 -2.85 15.53 -11.16
C THR A 471 -2.95 16.15 -9.76
N GLY A 472 -3.12 15.34 -8.72
CA GLY A 472 -3.35 15.80 -7.36
C GLY A 472 -4.63 16.64 -7.25
N THR A 473 -4.56 17.72 -6.47
CA THR A 473 -5.68 18.65 -6.30
C THR A 473 -5.86 19.53 -7.54
N THR A 474 -7.03 19.47 -8.17
CA THR A 474 -7.38 20.21 -9.38
C THR A 474 -8.82 20.73 -9.29
N VAL A 475 -9.08 21.89 -9.90
CA VAL A 475 -10.40 22.52 -9.94
C VAL A 475 -10.85 22.65 -11.39
N GLY A 476 -12.14 22.49 -11.61
CA GLY A 476 -12.78 22.59 -12.91
C GLY A 476 -14.19 23.15 -12.82
N TRP A 477 -14.83 23.28 -13.96
CA TRP A 477 -16.23 23.65 -14.08
C TRP A 477 -17.05 22.44 -14.48
N LEU A 478 -18.09 22.14 -13.70
CA LEU A 478 -19.14 21.24 -14.15
C LEU A 478 -19.82 21.86 -15.38
N ASN A 479 -19.80 21.13 -16.50
CA ASN A 479 -20.48 21.57 -17.70
C ASN A 479 -22.00 21.43 -17.53
N GLY A 480 -22.76 22.47 -17.87
CA GLY A 480 -24.23 22.46 -17.77
C GLY A 480 -24.92 21.55 -18.80
N LEU A 481 -24.18 21.02 -19.78
CA LEU A 481 -24.68 20.13 -20.81
C LEU A 481 -24.02 18.75 -20.70
N LYS A 482 -24.84 17.71 -20.79
CA LYS A 482 -24.36 16.32 -20.88
C LYS A 482 -23.71 16.10 -22.25
N ALA A 483 -22.58 15.40 -22.30
CA ALA A 483 -21.91 15.06 -23.55
C ALA A 483 -22.36 13.67 -24.02
N LEU A 484 -22.70 13.52 -25.31
CA LEU A 484 -22.89 12.21 -25.90
C LEU A 484 -21.52 11.62 -26.24
N THR A 485 -21.13 10.58 -25.53
CA THR A 485 -19.86 9.89 -25.72
C THR A 485 -20.10 8.52 -26.36
N ARG A 486 -19.20 8.14 -27.28
CA ARG A 486 -19.18 6.79 -27.82
C ARG A 486 -17.88 6.09 -27.48
N HIS A 487 -18.02 4.91 -26.90
CA HIS A 487 -16.92 4.06 -26.47
C HIS A 487 -16.68 2.99 -27.54
N TYR A 488 -15.53 3.07 -28.24
CA TYR A 488 -15.17 2.18 -29.34
C TYR A 488 -14.19 1.07 -28.95
N GLN A 489 -13.27 1.34 -28.03
CA GLN A 489 -12.18 0.45 -27.66
C GLN A 489 -11.81 0.64 -26.19
N ILE A 490 -12.60 0.03 -25.29
CA ILE A 490 -12.20 -0.11 -23.89
C ILE A 490 -11.58 -1.50 -23.75
N GLU A 491 -10.38 -1.59 -23.19
CA GLU A 491 -9.72 -2.88 -22.94
C GLU A 491 -10.66 -3.78 -22.13
N GLY A 492 -10.87 -5.00 -22.61
CA GLY A 492 -11.79 -5.94 -21.97
C GLY A 492 -13.27 -5.72 -22.27
N VAL A 493 -13.70 -4.68 -22.99
CA VAL A 493 -15.09 -4.46 -23.43
C VAL A 493 -15.26 -4.83 -24.91
N LYS A 494 -16.13 -5.80 -25.18
CA LYS A 494 -16.28 -6.39 -26.53
C LYS A 494 -17.27 -5.68 -27.46
N LYS A 495 -18.01 -4.69 -26.97
CA LYS A 495 -19.11 -4.06 -27.72
C LYS A 495 -19.08 -2.54 -27.56
N GLU A 496 -19.31 -1.83 -28.66
CA GLU A 496 -19.52 -0.39 -28.64
C GLU A 496 -20.82 -0.01 -27.93
N PHE A 497 -20.79 1.06 -27.16
CA PHE A 497 -21.99 1.63 -26.54
C PHE A 497 -21.89 3.16 -26.49
N LYS A 498 -23.05 3.79 -26.25
CA LYS A 498 -23.20 5.24 -26.19
C LYS A 498 -23.79 5.62 -24.85
N THR A 499 -23.30 6.70 -24.29
CA THR A 499 -23.75 7.23 -23.00
C THR A 499 -23.75 8.75 -23.03
N MET A 500 -24.58 9.31 -22.18
CA MET A 500 -24.46 10.68 -21.71
C MET A 500 -23.44 10.70 -20.57
N GLU A 501 -22.49 11.61 -20.65
CA GLU A 501 -21.48 11.83 -19.63
C GLU A 501 -21.68 13.20 -19.00
N THR A 502 -21.45 13.27 -17.68
CA THR A 502 -21.20 14.56 -17.06
C THR A 502 -19.78 14.97 -17.39
N THR A 503 -19.59 16.20 -17.86
CA THR A 503 -18.26 16.68 -18.26
C THR A 503 -17.75 17.77 -17.35
N ILE A 504 -16.43 17.76 -17.13
CA ILE A 504 -15.72 18.77 -16.37
C ILE A 504 -14.69 19.43 -17.29
N VAL A 505 -14.73 20.76 -17.32
CA VAL A 505 -13.81 21.58 -18.11
C VAL A 505 -12.73 22.13 -17.17
N PRO A 506 -11.44 22.09 -17.57
CA PRO A 506 -10.34 22.62 -16.74
C PRO A 506 -10.51 24.11 -16.41
N TYR A 507 -10.07 24.49 -15.21
CA TYR A 507 -10.11 25.87 -14.73
C TYR A 507 -8.88 26.17 -13.86
N GLY A 508 -8.40 27.43 -13.87
CA GLY A 508 -7.32 27.88 -12.97
C GLY A 508 -5.93 28.01 -13.60
N GLY A 509 -5.76 27.73 -14.91
CA GLY A 509 -4.67 28.25 -15.75
C GLY A 509 -3.23 27.82 -15.46
N TRP A 510 -2.96 27.05 -14.40
CA TRP A 510 -1.61 26.58 -14.03
C TRP A 510 -1.45 25.05 -13.98
N ARG A 511 -2.57 24.31 -13.98
CA ARG A 511 -2.60 22.85 -14.12
C ARG A 511 -3.35 22.58 -15.42
N ASP A 512 -2.60 22.21 -16.47
CA ASP A 512 -3.07 22.25 -17.87
C ASP A 512 -4.30 21.37 -18.17
N ALA A 513 -4.61 20.40 -17.30
CA ALA A 513 -5.81 19.58 -17.39
C ALA A 513 -6.48 19.40 -16.01
N PHE A 514 -7.81 19.21 -16.01
CA PHE A 514 -8.53 18.82 -14.80
C PHE A 514 -8.13 17.41 -14.36
N SER A 515 -7.89 16.51 -15.30
CA SER A 515 -7.51 15.13 -15.02
C SER A 515 -6.50 14.59 -16.01
N ALA A 516 -5.81 13.52 -15.63
CA ALA A 516 -4.96 12.74 -16.53
C ALA A 516 -5.14 11.24 -16.28
N GLY A 517 -4.54 10.39 -17.13
CA GLY A 517 -4.50 8.95 -16.92
C GLY A 517 -4.01 8.61 -15.51
N GLY A 518 -4.71 7.71 -14.81
CA GLY A 518 -4.48 7.39 -13.40
C GLY A 518 -5.43 8.09 -12.41
N ASP A 519 -6.09 9.17 -12.81
CA ASP A 519 -7.10 9.83 -11.95
C ASP A 519 -8.45 9.10 -11.91
N SER A 520 -8.65 8.08 -12.76
CA SER A 520 -9.88 7.28 -12.80
C SER A 520 -10.26 6.76 -11.41
N GLY A 521 -11.51 6.96 -11.03
CA GLY A 521 -12.04 6.60 -9.71
C GLY A 521 -11.95 7.74 -8.68
N ALA A 522 -11.30 8.87 -8.97
CA ALA A 522 -11.30 10.03 -8.08
C ALA A 522 -12.72 10.60 -7.90
N ALA A 523 -13.06 11.00 -6.66
CA ALA A 523 -14.30 11.69 -6.39
C ALA A 523 -14.19 13.17 -6.76
N ILE A 524 -15.19 13.66 -7.49
CA ILE A 524 -15.36 15.07 -7.82
C ILE A 524 -16.37 15.65 -6.84
N LEU A 525 -15.99 16.71 -6.15
CA LEU A 525 -16.76 17.36 -5.10
C LEU A 525 -17.13 18.79 -5.50
N ASP A 526 -18.25 19.28 -4.98
CA ASP A 526 -18.51 20.72 -5.00
C ASP A 526 -17.75 21.44 -3.87
N ARG A 527 -17.93 22.76 -3.77
CA ARG A 527 -17.25 23.57 -2.74
C ARG A 527 -17.66 23.21 -1.29
N ASP A 528 -18.80 22.55 -1.10
CA ASP A 528 -19.32 22.13 0.21
C ASP A 528 -18.95 20.67 0.56
N GLY A 529 -18.14 20.03 -0.30
CA GLY A 529 -17.71 18.64 -0.13
C GLY A 529 -18.78 17.61 -0.49
N ARG A 530 -19.85 17.99 -1.19
CA ARG A 530 -20.85 17.04 -1.67
C ARG A 530 -20.34 16.32 -2.91
N PHE A 531 -20.55 15.01 -2.97
CA PHE A 531 -20.14 14.17 -4.09
C PHE A 531 -20.94 14.52 -5.35
N VAL A 532 -20.25 15.03 -6.37
CA VAL A 532 -20.84 15.41 -7.66
C VAL A 532 -20.81 14.23 -8.62
N ALA A 533 -19.64 13.62 -8.83
CA ALA A 533 -19.46 12.57 -9.82
C ALA A 533 -18.19 11.74 -9.58
N LEU A 534 -18.20 10.48 -9.99
CA LEU A 534 -17.01 9.61 -10.05
C LEU A 534 -16.31 9.80 -11.39
N LEU A 535 -15.03 10.16 -11.39
CA LEU A 535 -14.24 10.35 -12.61
C LEU A 535 -14.00 9.00 -13.31
N THR A 536 -14.38 8.90 -14.59
CA THR A 536 -14.25 7.65 -15.38
C THR A 536 -13.26 7.75 -16.52
N GLY A 537 -13.01 8.94 -17.06
CA GLY A 537 -12.04 9.10 -18.15
C GLY A 537 -11.81 10.52 -18.60
N GLY A 538 -10.99 10.67 -19.64
CA GLY A 538 -10.67 11.94 -20.28
C GLY A 538 -10.91 11.87 -21.79
N GLY A 539 -11.26 13.02 -22.37
CA GLY A 539 -11.37 13.24 -23.81
C GLY A 539 -10.36 14.30 -24.25
N GLY A 540 -9.64 14.01 -25.34
CA GLY A 540 -8.63 14.89 -25.91
C GLY A 540 -7.76 14.15 -26.94
N MET A 541 -6.71 14.80 -27.43
CA MET A 541 -5.75 14.22 -28.37
C MET A 541 -4.35 14.16 -27.76
N ASN A 542 -3.48 13.30 -28.31
CA ASN A 542 -2.06 13.19 -27.95
C ASN A 542 -1.78 12.82 -26.48
N GLY A 543 -2.76 12.22 -25.79
CA GLY A 543 -2.65 11.87 -24.37
C GLY A 543 -3.00 13.02 -23.42
N GLU A 544 -3.32 14.21 -23.94
CA GLU A 544 -3.84 15.34 -23.17
C GLU A 544 -5.35 15.20 -22.95
N THR A 545 -5.84 15.76 -21.85
CA THR A 545 -7.27 15.74 -21.49
C THR A 545 -7.86 17.14 -21.51
N ASP A 546 -8.59 17.45 -22.58
CA ASP A 546 -9.30 18.71 -22.76
C ASP A 546 -10.57 18.76 -21.89
N ILE A 547 -11.24 17.60 -21.76
CA ILE A 547 -12.50 17.45 -21.03
C ILE A 547 -12.46 16.15 -20.25
N THR A 548 -12.92 16.17 -19.00
CA THR A 548 -13.04 14.98 -18.17
C THR A 548 -14.47 14.44 -18.22
N PHE A 549 -14.61 13.11 -18.33
CA PHE A 549 -15.88 12.39 -18.23
C PHE A 549 -16.06 11.79 -16.84
N ALA A 550 -17.29 11.86 -16.33
CA ALA A 550 -17.63 11.35 -15.02
C ALA A 550 -19.09 10.85 -14.94
N THR A 551 -19.30 9.82 -14.13
CA THR A 551 -20.64 9.30 -13.81
C THR A 551 -21.20 10.09 -12.62
N PRO A 552 -22.35 10.76 -12.77
CA PRO A 552 -22.89 11.60 -11.70
C PRO A 552 -23.32 10.77 -10.48
N ALA A 553 -23.10 11.32 -9.28
CA ALA A 553 -23.38 10.65 -8.02
C ALA A 553 -24.87 10.30 -7.85
N TYR A 554 -25.79 11.15 -8.36
CA TYR A 554 -27.23 10.88 -8.29
C TYR A 554 -27.68 9.66 -9.11
N GLU A 555 -26.89 9.21 -10.10
CA GLU A 555 -27.11 7.95 -10.83
C GLU A 555 -26.36 6.79 -10.19
N LEU A 556 -25.12 7.05 -9.78
CA LEU A 556 -24.22 6.05 -9.23
C LEU A 556 -24.69 5.50 -7.88
N LEU A 557 -25.03 6.38 -6.93
CA LEU A 557 -25.32 5.99 -5.55
C LEU A 557 -26.58 5.11 -5.42
N PRO A 558 -27.72 5.39 -6.09
CA PRO A 558 -28.86 4.47 -6.09
C PRO A 558 -28.51 3.08 -6.61
N ARG A 559 -27.63 3.01 -7.62
CA ARG A 559 -27.20 1.78 -8.27
C ARG A 559 -26.27 0.96 -7.38
N ILE A 560 -25.35 1.62 -6.68
CA ILE A 560 -24.53 1.03 -5.62
C ILE A 560 -25.44 0.42 -4.54
N LYS A 561 -26.46 1.16 -4.11
CA LYS A 561 -27.38 0.72 -3.06
C LYS A 561 -28.23 -0.48 -3.48
N GLU A 562 -28.59 -0.58 -4.75
CA GLU A 562 -29.29 -1.73 -5.32
C GLU A 562 -28.40 -2.98 -5.36
N LEU A 563 -27.16 -2.84 -5.84
CA LEU A 563 -26.23 -3.97 -6.03
C LEU A 563 -25.54 -4.41 -4.74
N VAL A 564 -25.34 -3.48 -3.80
CA VAL A 564 -24.69 -3.73 -2.51
C VAL A 564 -25.56 -3.12 -1.39
N PRO A 565 -26.63 -3.82 -0.99
CA PRO A 565 -27.55 -3.32 0.03
C PRO A 565 -26.83 -3.01 1.35
N GLY A 566 -27.08 -1.82 1.89
CA GLY A 566 -26.48 -1.36 3.15
C GLY A 566 -25.10 -0.72 3.01
N ALA A 567 -24.58 -0.58 1.79
CA ALA A 567 -23.41 0.26 1.54
C ALA A 567 -23.80 1.74 1.56
N ASP A 568 -23.21 2.49 2.49
CA ASP A 568 -23.40 3.94 2.60
C ASP A 568 -22.04 4.65 2.74
N LEU A 569 -21.98 5.92 2.34
CA LEU A 569 -20.76 6.74 2.46
C LEU A 569 -20.28 6.79 3.91
N LEU A 570 -18.99 6.57 4.13
CA LEU A 570 -18.39 6.73 5.44
C LEU A 570 -18.33 8.22 5.81
N PRO A 571 -18.83 8.63 6.99
CA PRO A 571 -18.65 9.99 7.48
C PRO A 571 -17.19 10.23 7.88
N ALA A 572 -16.90 11.46 8.31
CA ALA A 572 -15.67 11.77 9.00
C ALA A 572 -15.50 10.83 10.21
N VAL A 573 -14.30 10.32 10.41
CA VAL A 573 -13.89 9.68 11.66
C VAL A 573 -13.10 10.73 12.44
N PRO A 574 -13.66 11.31 13.52
CA PRO A 574 -12.92 12.25 14.36
C PRO A 574 -11.70 11.55 14.96
N ARG A 575 -10.58 12.26 15.07
CA ARG A 575 -9.47 11.82 15.93
C ARG A 575 -9.82 12.20 17.36
N GLU A 576 -9.74 11.24 18.28
CA GLU A 576 -9.82 11.50 19.73
C GLU A 576 -8.63 12.31 20.23
#